data_AF-A0A934R5W3-F1
#
_entry.id   AF-A0A934R5W3-F1
#
_cell.length_a   1.000
_cell.length_b   1.000
_cell.length_c   1.000
_cell.angle_alpha   90.00
_cell.angle_beta   90.00
_cell.angle_gamma   90.00
#
_symmetry.space_group_name_H-M   'P 1'
#
loop_
_entity.id
_entity.type
_entity.pdbx_description
1 polymer ?
#
loop_
_entity_poly.entity_id
_entity_poly.type
_entity_poly.pdbx_seq_one_letter_code
_entity_poly.pdbx_strand_id
1 'polypeptide(L)' 'MTEDAFGKATGTKDKEFFKIEGASHIETYRVPKYVDVALEKLARFTQEPFNDWR' A
#
# COMPACT_ATOMS: atom_id res chain seq x y z
N MET A 1 -12.19 -4.60 -8.89
CA MET A 1 -10.98 -4.64 -9.74
C MET A 1 -9.74 -5.12 -8.98
N THR A 2 -9.56 -4.73 -7.71
CA THR A 2 -8.29 -4.95 -6.99
C THR A 2 -8.00 -6.40 -6.57
N GLU A 3 -9.00 -7.19 -6.18
CA GLU A 3 -8.78 -8.57 -5.69
C GLU A 3 -8.48 -9.57 -6.81
N ASP A 4 -9.18 -9.46 -7.94
CA ASP A 4 -8.93 -10.27 -9.14
C ASP A 4 -7.52 -10.02 -9.71
N ALA A 5 -7.09 -8.75 -9.73
CA ALA A 5 -5.74 -8.38 -10.15
C ALA A 5 -4.65 -9.01 -9.26
N PHE A 6 -4.88 -9.10 -7.94
CA PHE A 6 -3.93 -9.73 -7.02
C PHE A 6 -3.80 -11.25 -7.27
N GLY A 7 -4.92 -11.93 -7.57
CA GLY A 7 -4.91 -13.35 -7.95
C GLY A 7 -4.11 -13.61 -9.23
N LYS A 8 -4.22 -12.70 -10.20
CA LYS A 8 -3.52 -12.78 -11.50
C LYS A 8 -2.03 -12.43 -11.44
N ALA A 9 -1.57 -11.74 -10.40
CA ALA A 9 -0.16 -11.41 -10.22
C ALA A 9 0.69 -12.64 -9.84
N THR A 10 1.02 -13.51 -10.80
CA THR A 10 1.74 -14.78 -10.56
C THR A 10 3.26 -14.71 -10.74
N GLY A 11 3.78 -13.56 -11.18
CA GLY A 11 5.22 -13.37 -11.46
C GLY A 11 6.12 -13.31 -10.23
N THR A 12 5.56 -13.23 -9.02
CA THR A 12 6.31 -13.28 -7.76
C THR A 12 5.48 -13.91 -6.64
N LYS A 13 6.17 -14.51 -5.67
CA LYS A 13 5.57 -14.96 -4.40
C LYS A 13 5.62 -13.88 -3.32
N ASP A 14 6.52 -12.91 -3.46
CA ASP A 14 6.68 -11.77 -2.55
C ASP A 14 5.67 -10.69 -2.91
N LYS A 15 4.41 -10.95 -2.58
CA LYS A 15 3.30 -10.02 -2.79
C LYS A 15 2.37 -10.04 -1.59
N GLU A 16 1.81 -8.88 -1.29
CA GLU A 16 0.82 -8.74 -0.22
C GLU A 16 -0.33 -7.86 -0.68
N PHE A 17 -1.55 -8.21 -0.26
CA PHE A 17 -2.73 -7.40 -0.45
C PHE A 17 -3.13 -6.74 0.87
N PHE A 18 -3.22 -5.42 0.88
CA PHE A 18 -3.64 -4.64 2.04
C PHE A 18 -4.70 -3.61 1.64
N LYS A 19 -5.86 -3.67 2.28
CA LYS A 19 -6.99 -2.79 2.01
C LYS A 19 -7.14 -1.78 3.13
N ILE A 20 -7.19 -0.50 2.77
CA ILE A 20 -7.47 0.61 3.69
C ILE A 20 -8.98 0.86 3.68
N GLU A 21 -9.67 0.43 4.73
CA GLU A 21 -11.13 0.56 4.79
C GLU A 21 -11.58 2.03 4.82
N GLY A 22 -12.58 2.33 3.99
CA GLY A 22 -13.19 3.66 3.89
C GLY A 22 -12.37 4.70 3.11
N ALA A 23 -11.21 4.34 2.53
CA ALA A 23 -10.45 5.26 1.68
C ALA A 23 -10.85 5.12 0.20
N SER A 24 -11.05 6.24 -0.48
CA SER A 24 -11.06 6.29 -1.95
C SER A 24 -9.65 6.45 -2.52
N HIS A 25 -9.48 6.15 -3.80
CA HIS A 25 -8.19 6.18 -4.48
C HIS A 25 -7.47 7.54 -4.36
N ILE A 26 -8.19 8.67 -4.40
CA ILE A 26 -7.58 10.00 -4.31
C ILE A 26 -7.20 10.38 -2.87
N GLU A 27 -7.86 9.80 -1.88
CA GLU A 27 -7.61 10.12 -0.47
C GLU A 27 -6.29 9.53 0.02
N THR A 28 -5.86 8.38 -0.52
CA THR A 28 -4.56 7.77 -0.20
C THR A 28 -3.36 8.61 -0.66
N TYR A 29 -3.58 9.69 -1.43
CA TYR A 29 -2.54 10.64 -1.84
C TYR A 29 -2.49 11.90 -0.98
N ARG A 30 -3.57 12.26 -0.26
CA ARG A 30 -3.68 13.59 0.35
C ARG A 30 -4.31 13.66 1.74
N VAL A 31 -5.07 12.65 2.16
CA VAL A 31 -5.68 12.62 3.49
C VAL A 31 -4.68 11.97 4.44
N PRO A 32 -4.09 12.70 5.42
CA PRO A 32 -2.97 12.20 6.22
C PRO A 32 -3.22 10.85 6.86
N LYS A 33 -4.41 10.65 7.44
CA LYS A 33 -4.84 9.36 8.02
C LYS A 33 -4.63 8.16 7.08
N TYR A 34 -4.89 8.32 5.79
CA TYR A 34 -4.78 7.23 4.82
C TYR A 34 -3.38 7.16 4.19
N VAL A 35 -2.71 8.29 4.04
CA VAL A 35 -1.31 8.37 3.60
C VAL A 35 -0.40 7.67 4.61
N ASP A 36 -0.53 7.98 5.89
CA ASP A 36 0.29 7.43 6.95
C ASP A 36 0.14 5.91 7.04
N VAL A 37 -1.10 5.40 6.93
CA VAL A 37 -1.39 3.97 6.91
C VAL A 37 -0.76 3.27 5.70
N ALA A 38 -0.81 3.89 4.52
CA ALA A 38 -0.19 3.35 3.31
C ALA A 38 1.34 3.30 3.42
N LEU A 39 1.97 4.39 3.90
CA LEU A 39 3.41 4.48 4.08
C LEU A 39 3.93 3.52 5.14
N GLU A 40 3.24 3.40 6.28
CA GLU A 40 3.60 2.47 7.33
C GLU A 40 3.54 1.03 6.83
N LYS A 41 2.48 0.68 6.09
CA LYS A 41 2.34 -0.67 5.54
C LYS A 41 3.46 -0.97 4.53
N LEU A 42 3.76 -0.02 3.65
CA LEU A 42 4.82 -0.15 2.67
C LEU A 42 6.18 -0.33 3.34
N ALA A 43 6.50 0.50 4.34
CA ALA A 43 7.75 0.41 5.08
C ALA A 43 7.93 -0.94 5.79
N ARG A 44 6.85 -1.50 6.36
CA ARG A 44 6.89 -2.84 6.97
C ARG A 44 7.08 -3.94 5.92
N PHE A 45 6.48 -3.80 4.75
CA PHE A 45 6.60 -4.78 3.67
C PHE A 45 8.01 -4.80 3.07
N THR A 46 8.59 -3.63 2.80
CA THR A 46 9.96 -3.51 2.27
C THR A 46 11.03 -3.66 3.33
N GLN A 47 10.66 -3.59 4.62
CA GLN A 47 11.57 -3.48 5.76
C GLN A 47 12.45 -2.22 5.70
N GLU A 48 12.02 -1.22 4.94
CA GLU A 48 12.74 0.04 4.76
C GLU A 48 11.89 1.19 5.31
N PRO A 49 12.41 2.00 6.25
CA PRO A 49 11.69 3.18 6.68
C PRO A 49 11.57 4.14 5.50
N PHE A 50 10.34 4.60 5.21
CA PHE A 50 10.09 5.70 4.29
C PHE A 50 10.47 7.03 4.97
N ASN A 51 11.76 7.17 5.24
CA ASN A 51 12.33 8.31 5.94
C ASN A 51 13.53 8.84 5.16
N ASP A 52 13.30 9.23 3.90
CA ASP A 52 14.03 10.35 3.32
C ASP A 52 13.31 10.92 2.09
N TRP A 53 13.05 12.22 2.10
CA TRP A 53 12.87 13.03 0.89
C TRP A 53 14.10 13.94 0.70
N ARG A 54 15.27 13.54 1.22
CA ARG A 54 16.58 14.08 0.82
C ARG A 54 17.26 13.14 -0.16
#